data_AF-A0A4Z2D332-F1
#
_entry.id   AF-A0A4Z2D332-F1
#
_cell.length_a   1.000
_cell.length_b   1.000
_cell.length_c   1.000
_cell.angle_alpha   90.00
_cell.angle_beta   90.00
_cell.angle_gamma   90.00
#
_symmetry.space_group_name_H-M   'P 1'
#
loop_
_entity.id
_entity.type
_entity.pdbx_description
1 polymer ?
#
loop_
_entity_poly.entity_id
_entity_poly.type
_entity_poly.pdbx_seq_one_letter_code
_entity_poly.pdbx_strand_id
1 'polypeptide(L)'
;MYASIMSKEKLNTALEQLRAYDLNQPYHLIRRLDFVSPKSNRHLKNQAGPPSNMLSAYMRGRLRHYMEDLYSKHNRIMNPSDCLIDAFKRLDEDLCSTDTPDNLLEIQNTLLSFTPDRYLDNSLSRDLLRVNLSGSVGIAGYVSWYDKLSDYPTELYLANVGDCGAVLLREVGPNKDGKMVLTPIKCTKPHNGYCNLDEINRIAMEHPENSVSELFRENGRLLGELAPCRSFGDVRYKWPVERLLQLTRILEIMSTSNPDWSPIPYPYTSPPYLTAIPEVTRFEITSQDRYLVLATDGLWDMLSPEQVAVQLTEILQLIQQQKDFCPATQLLWSSLTNIPLQMSRAILPGPNYRDSIFEDLLRTPNLINKREHRKAITRALKLLSLPPGLARYNRDDITVMIIEFSR
;
A
#
# COMPACT_ATOMS: atom_id res chain seq x y z
N MET A 1 13.77 3.74 3.72
CA MET A 1 13.69 4.85 2.74
C MET A 1 14.45 6.08 3.18
N TYR A 2 13.97 6.89 4.14
CA TYR A 2 14.65 8.16 4.45
C TYR A 2 16.14 8.00 4.82
N ALA A 3 16.49 6.93 5.57
CA ALA A 3 17.87 6.57 5.87
C ALA A 3 18.79 6.46 4.63
N SER A 4 18.30 5.89 3.52
CA SER A 4 19.12 5.68 2.33
C SER A 4 19.50 6.98 1.62
N ILE A 5 18.69 8.03 1.78
CA ILE A 5 18.87 9.36 1.19
C ILE A 5 19.63 10.31 2.16
N MET A 6 19.82 9.94 3.43
CA MET A 6 20.55 10.78 4.40
C MET A 6 22.04 10.90 4.07
N SER A 7 22.60 12.10 4.29
CA SER A 7 24.06 12.31 4.33
C SER A 7 24.70 11.51 5.47
N LYS A 8 26.03 11.28 5.41
CA LYS A 8 26.75 10.57 6.47
C LYS A 8 26.63 11.25 7.84
N GLU A 9 26.66 12.58 7.88
CA GLU A 9 26.47 13.35 9.12
C GLU A 9 25.09 13.09 9.73
N LYS A 10 24.02 13.20 8.91
CA LYS A 10 22.65 12.94 9.37
C LYS A 10 22.46 11.49 9.82
N LEU A 11 23.10 10.53 9.15
CA LEU A 11 23.11 9.13 9.58
C LEU A 11 23.79 8.95 10.95
N ASN A 12 24.95 9.59 11.16
CA ASN A 12 25.65 9.50 12.45
C ASN A 12 24.77 10.03 13.59
N THR A 13 24.15 11.20 13.41
CA THR A 13 23.21 11.77 14.39
C THR A 13 22.01 10.85 14.64
N ALA A 14 21.44 10.25 13.58
CA ALA A 14 20.31 9.32 13.72
C ALA A 14 20.72 8.04 14.48
N LEU A 15 21.91 7.51 14.22
CA LEU A 15 22.47 6.34 14.92
C LEU A 15 22.71 6.63 16.41
N GLU A 16 23.27 7.79 16.74
CA GLU A 16 23.43 8.24 18.13
C GLU A 16 22.08 8.32 18.86
N GLN A 17 21.05 8.88 18.21
CA GLN A 17 19.70 8.91 18.78
C GLN A 17 19.13 7.50 18.97
N LEU A 18 19.25 6.61 17.99
CA LEU A 18 18.77 5.22 18.11
C LEU A 18 19.46 4.45 19.24
N ARG A 19 20.74 4.74 19.52
CA ARG A 19 21.48 4.16 20.66
C ARG A 19 21.00 4.72 22.00
N ALA A 20 20.63 5.99 22.06
CA ALA A 20 20.23 6.66 23.29
C ALA A 20 18.84 6.26 23.82
N TYR A 21 17.90 5.87 22.95
CA TYR A 21 16.49 5.66 23.34
C TYR A 21 16.05 4.19 23.49
N ASP A 22 16.92 3.22 23.20
CA ASP A 22 16.68 1.77 23.33
C ASP A 22 15.26 1.29 22.89
N LEU A 23 14.72 0.22 23.50
CA LEU A 23 13.41 -0.38 23.21
C LEU A 23 12.20 0.56 23.42
N ASN A 24 12.39 1.72 24.04
CA ASN A 24 11.32 2.61 24.48
C ASN A 24 10.91 3.68 23.45
N GLN A 25 11.43 3.65 22.23
CA GLN A 25 10.95 4.55 21.18
C GLN A 25 9.53 4.17 20.73
N PRO A 26 8.58 5.12 20.68
CA PRO A 26 7.25 4.86 20.12
C PRO A 26 7.36 4.45 18.66
N TYR A 27 6.57 3.44 18.27
CA TYR A 27 6.54 2.81 16.94
C TYR A 27 6.32 3.78 15.76
N HIS A 28 5.88 5.02 16.02
CA HIS A 28 5.63 6.02 15.00
C HIS A 28 6.42 7.32 15.25
N LEU A 29 7.43 7.58 14.42
CA LEU A 29 7.96 8.95 14.21
C LEU A 29 6.87 9.90 13.66
N ILE A 30 5.78 9.36 13.08
CA ILE A 30 4.63 10.11 12.54
C ILE A 30 3.61 10.55 13.61
N ARG A 31 3.64 10.03 14.85
CA ARG A 31 2.76 10.55 15.92
C ARG A 31 3.08 11.98 16.39
N ARG A 32 4.08 12.65 15.80
CA ARG A 32 4.24 14.11 15.92
C ARG A 32 3.28 14.92 15.04
N LEU A 33 2.45 14.29 14.20
CA LEU A 33 1.38 14.95 13.43
C LEU A 33 0.00 14.94 14.13
N ASP A 34 -0.09 14.44 15.37
CA ASP A 34 -1.32 14.46 16.19
C ASP A 34 -1.71 15.87 16.72
N PHE A 35 -1.23 16.95 16.11
CA PHE A 35 -1.66 18.31 16.44
C PHE A 35 -3.05 18.69 15.87
N VAL A 36 -3.76 17.76 15.23
CA VAL A 36 -5.15 17.97 14.80
C VAL A 36 -6.00 16.75 15.16
N SER A 37 -6.27 16.56 16.46
CA SER A 37 -7.38 15.71 16.91
C SER A 37 -8.61 16.57 17.15
N PRO A 38 -9.70 16.45 16.36
CA PRO A 38 -11.01 16.88 16.80
C PRO A 38 -11.52 15.87 17.83
N LYS A 39 -11.94 16.41 18.99
CA LYS A 39 -12.47 15.75 20.19
C LYS A 39 -13.71 14.87 19.92
N SER A 40 -13.60 13.79 19.17
CA SER A 40 -14.64 12.77 19.10
C SER A 40 -14.05 11.38 19.23
N ASN A 41 -14.23 10.79 20.41
CA ASN A 41 -13.98 9.38 20.72
C ASN A 41 -14.98 8.47 19.98
N ARG A 42 -14.92 8.42 18.66
CA ARG A 42 -15.51 7.31 17.89
C ARG A 42 -14.39 6.35 17.54
N HIS A 43 -14.08 5.46 18.48
CA HIS A 43 -13.18 4.35 18.23
C HIS A 43 -13.75 3.50 17.08
N LEU A 44 -13.04 3.46 15.94
CA LEU A 44 -13.23 2.44 14.92
C LEU A 44 -12.88 1.09 15.57
N LYS A 45 -13.90 0.25 15.82
CA LYS A 45 -13.75 -1.06 16.48
C LYS A 45 -12.84 -2.07 15.73
N ASN A 46 -12.37 -1.72 14.53
CA ASN A 46 -11.60 -2.58 13.63
C ASN A 46 -10.22 -1.99 13.26
N GLN A 47 -9.61 -1.15 14.11
CA GLN A 47 -8.19 -0.80 13.88
C GLN A 47 -7.31 -2.02 14.16
N ALA A 48 -6.42 -2.35 13.22
CA ALA A 48 -5.33 -3.27 13.52
C ALA A 48 -4.53 -2.71 14.71
N GLY A 49 -4.36 -3.53 15.75
CA GLY A 49 -3.54 -3.16 16.89
C GLY A 49 -2.10 -2.88 16.46
N PRO A 50 -1.34 -2.06 17.20
CA PRO A 50 0.09 -1.91 16.94
C PRO A 50 0.78 -3.29 17.02
N PRO A 51 1.88 -3.49 16.28
CA PRO A 51 2.64 -4.72 16.38
C PRO A 51 3.15 -4.93 17.82
N SER A 52 3.51 -6.17 18.15
CA SER A 52 4.07 -6.48 19.45
C SER A 52 5.33 -5.65 19.72
N ASN A 53 5.61 -5.37 21.00
CA ASN A 53 6.81 -4.63 21.38
C ASN A 53 8.09 -5.33 20.89
N MET A 54 8.09 -6.67 20.88
CA MET A 54 9.20 -7.47 20.37
C MET A 54 9.38 -7.32 18.86
N LEU A 55 8.30 -7.42 18.07
CA LEU A 55 8.38 -7.20 16.62
C LEU A 55 8.85 -5.78 16.30
N SER A 56 8.33 -4.79 17.03
CA SER A 56 8.75 -3.39 16.91
C SER A 56 10.24 -3.21 17.21
N ALA A 57 10.73 -3.85 18.26
CA ALA A 57 12.14 -3.83 18.64
C ALA A 57 13.04 -4.48 17.58
N TYR A 58 12.63 -5.63 17.07
CA TYR A 58 13.31 -6.35 16.01
C TYR A 58 13.46 -5.47 14.76
N MET A 59 12.37 -4.87 14.28
CA MET A 59 12.39 -3.99 13.09
C MET A 59 13.28 -2.75 13.29
N ARG A 60 13.30 -2.19 14.51
CA ARG A 60 14.25 -1.10 14.84
C ARG A 60 15.70 -1.57 14.80
N GLY A 61 15.97 -2.78 15.25
CA GLY A 61 17.30 -3.41 15.14
C GLY A 61 17.74 -3.53 13.68
N ARG A 62 16.87 -4.05 12.80
CA ARG A 62 17.14 -4.14 11.35
C ARG A 62 17.42 -2.77 10.72
N LEU A 63 16.61 -1.76 11.04
CA LEU A 63 16.84 -0.38 10.59
C LEU A 63 18.20 0.16 11.06
N ARG A 64 18.59 -0.11 12.31
CA ARG A 64 19.89 0.29 12.85
C ARG A 64 21.03 -0.35 12.05
N HIS A 65 20.99 -1.66 11.82
CA HIS A 65 22.00 -2.36 11.02
C HIS A 65 22.08 -1.79 9.60
N TYR A 66 20.93 -1.53 8.97
CA TYR A 66 20.92 -0.89 7.65
C TYR A 66 21.58 0.50 7.67
N MET A 67 21.30 1.32 8.68
CA MET A 67 21.96 2.63 8.84
C MET A 67 23.48 2.52 9.06
N GLU A 68 23.95 1.51 9.80
CA GLU A 68 25.38 1.23 10.02
C GLU A 68 26.06 0.77 8.72
N ASP A 69 25.41 -0.10 7.93
CA ASP A 69 25.85 -0.51 6.61
C ASP A 69 25.96 0.69 5.66
N LEU A 70 24.95 1.57 5.66
CA LEU A 70 24.99 2.80 4.88
C LEU A 70 26.13 3.71 5.34
N TYR A 71 26.34 3.86 6.65
CA TYR A 71 27.39 4.72 7.18
C TYR A 71 28.81 4.23 6.78
N SER A 72 29.03 2.91 6.82
CA SER A 72 30.32 2.29 6.48
C SER A 72 30.64 2.27 4.98
N LYS A 73 29.63 2.37 4.10
CA LYS A 73 29.85 2.49 2.64
C LYS A 73 30.60 3.79 2.30
N HIS A 74 31.75 3.68 1.62
CA HIS A 74 32.60 4.82 1.28
C HIS A 74 32.08 5.60 0.06
N ASN A 75 31.66 4.90 -1.00
CA ASN A 75 31.15 5.48 -2.25
C ASN A 75 29.65 5.24 -2.39
N ARG A 76 28.84 5.92 -1.58
CA ARG A 76 27.37 5.82 -1.68
C ARG A 76 26.89 6.58 -2.91
N ILE A 77 26.10 5.90 -3.74
CA ILE A 77 25.31 6.55 -4.78
C ILE A 77 24.16 7.26 -4.06
N MET A 78 24.09 8.58 -4.20
CA MET A 78 23.08 9.43 -3.55
C MET A 78 21.98 9.88 -4.52
N ASN A 79 21.80 9.18 -5.63
CA ASN A 79 20.65 9.40 -6.51
C ASN A 79 19.38 8.92 -5.79
N PRO A 80 18.33 9.75 -5.63
CA PRO A 80 17.14 9.37 -4.89
C PRO A 80 16.47 8.09 -5.41
N SER A 81 16.52 7.82 -6.72
CA SER A 81 15.93 6.62 -7.31
C SER A 81 16.65 5.35 -6.85
N ASP A 82 17.98 5.35 -6.94
CA ASP A 82 18.81 4.23 -6.48
C ASP A 82 18.67 4.02 -4.96
N CYS A 83 18.63 5.12 -4.20
CA CYS A 83 18.40 5.07 -2.76
C CYS A 83 17.03 4.47 -2.40
N LEU A 84 15.98 4.77 -3.15
CA LEU A 84 14.65 4.18 -2.94
C LEU A 84 14.65 2.70 -3.29
N ILE A 85 15.26 2.30 -4.41
CA ILE A 85 15.40 0.90 -4.80
C ILE A 85 16.15 0.10 -3.73
N ASP A 86 17.31 0.59 -3.28
CA ASP A 86 18.12 -0.05 -2.22
C ASP A 86 17.34 -0.19 -0.92
N ALA A 87 16.59 0.85 -0.52
CA ALA A 87 15.80 0.81 0.70
C ALA A 87 14.64 -0.21 0.64
N PHE A 88 13.97 -0.35 -0.50
CA PHE A 88 12.90 -1.33 -0.68
C PHE A 88 13.47 -2.75 -0.70
N LYS A 89 14.54 -2.98 -1.47
CA LYS A 89 15.26 -4.26 -1.48
C LYS A 89 15.68 -4.66 -0.08
N ARG A 90 16.36 -3.77 0.65
CA ARG A 90 16.84 -4.08 2.00
C ARG A 90 15.70 -4.34 2.97
N LEU A 91 14.60 -3.59 2.90
CA LEU A 91 13.45 -3.87 3.75
C LEU A 91 12.89 -5.27 3.44
N ASP A 92 12.67 -5.61 2.18
CA ASP A 92 12.13 -6.92 1.83
C ASP A 92 13.09 -8.06 2.13
N GLU A 93 14.40 -7.84 1.98
CA GLU A 93 15.41 -8.74 2.51
C GLU A 93 15.23 -8.87 4.02
N ASP A 94 15.18 -7.80 4.80
CA ASP A 94 15.02 -7.87 6.25
C ASP A 94 13.71 -8.57 6.70
N LEU A 95 12.65 -8.49 5.89
CA LEU A 95 11.40 -9.23 6.09
C LEU A 95 11.57 -10.71 5.71
N CYS A 96 11.97 -10.99 4.47
CA CYS A 96 12.03 -12.34 3.90
C CYS A 96 13.23 -13.16 4.37
N SER A 97 14.29 -12.51 4.86
CA SER A 97 15.48 -13.11 5.44
C SER A 97 15.33 -13.15 6.96
N THR A 98 14.82 -14.27 7.45
CA THR A 98 15.20 -14.68 8.81
C THR A 98 16.66 -15.10 8.70
N ASP A 99 17.59 -14.26 9.17
CA ASP A 99 19.03 -14.17 8.85
C ASP A 99 19.93 -15.44 9.01
N THR A 100 19.38 -16.66 9.13
CA THR A 100 20.15 -17.91 8.99
C THR A 100 19.27 -19.04 8.43
N PRO A 101 19.84 -19.99 7.64
CA PRO A 101 19.20 -21.27 7.31
C PRO A 101 18.72 -22.04 8.56
N ASP A 102 19.37 -21.81 9.70
CA ASP A 102 19.07 -22.44 10.98
C ASP A 102 17.84 -21.86 11.69
N ASN A 103 17.30 -20.71 11.26
CA ASN A 103 16.23 -20.03 12.02
C ASN A 103 14.88 -20.77 11.92
N LEU A 104 14.51 -21.33 10.75
CA LEU A 104 13.31 -22.17 10.67
C LEU A 104 13.46 -23.46 11.47
N LEU A 105 14.66 -24.04 11.49
CA LEU A 105 14.96 -25.22 12.30
C LEU A 105 14.95 -24.89 13.80
N GLU A 106 15.47 -23.73 14.19
CA GLU A 106 15.43 -23.21 15.56
C GLU A 106 13.99 -22.90 15.99
N ILE A 107 13.18 -22.27 15.14
CA ILE A 107 11.75 -22.06 15.36
C ILE A 107 11.05 -23.41 15.52
N GLN A 108 11.31 -24.38 14.63
CA GLN A 108 10.76 -25.72 14.71
C GLN A 108 11.13 -26.40 16.05
N ASN A 109 12.41 -26.37 16.43
CA ASN A 109 12.92 -26.93 17.68
C ASN A 109 12.33 -26.23 18.91
N THR A 110 12.15 -24.91 18.84
CA THR A 110 11.59 -24.08 19.92
C THR A 110 10.10 -24.40 20.12
N LEU A 111 9.34 -24.53 19.02
CA LEU A 111 7.92 -24.90 19.05
C LEU A 111 7.70 -26.32 19.60
N LEU A 112 8.63 -27.25 19.36
CA LEU A 112 8.59 -28.61 19.89
C LEU A 112 9.01 -28.71 21.37
N SER A 113 9.75 -27.73 21.89
CA SER A 113 10.21 -27.70 23.29
C SER A 113 9.24 -26.99 24.24
N PHE A 114 8.64 -27.71 25.19
CA PHE A 114 7.68 -27.19 26.18
C PHE A 114 8.35 -26.54 27.40
N THR A 115 9.17 -25.49 27.22
CA THR A 115 9.79 -24.78 28.36
C THR A 115 9.21 -23.36 28.55
N PRO A 116 8.86 -22.93 29.79
CA PRO A 116 8.18 -21.66 30.07
C PRO A 116 8.89 -20.39 29.57
N ASP A 117 10.22 -20.30 29.67
CA ASP A 117 10.97 -19.09 29.28
C ASP A 117 10.96 -18.83 27.76
N ARG A 118 10.69 -19.86 26.95
CA ARG A 118 10.64 -19.76 25.48
C ARG A 118 9.30 -19.25 24.93
N TYR A 119 8.29 -19.02 25.78
CA TYR A 119 7.00 -18.51 25.32
C TYR A 119 7.09 -17.11 24.68
N LEU A 120 8.01 -16.25 25.16
CA LEU A 120 8.23 -14.92 24.58
C LEU A 120 8.88 -15.00 23.19
N ASP A 121 9.94 -15.80 23.03
CA ASP A 121 10.62 -16.01 21.74
C ASP A 121 9.71 -16.68 20.71
N ASN A 122 8.81 -17.56 21.16
CA ASN A 122 7.76 -18.14 20.34
C ASN A 122 6.78 -17.08 19.80
N SER A 123 6.49 -16.01 20.56
CA SER A 123 5.60 -14.93 20.08
C SER A 123 6.24 -14.12 18.96
N LEU A 124 7.52 -13.73 19.12
CA LEU A 124 8.24 -13.00 18.08
C LEU A 124 8.40 -13.84 16.81
N SER A 125 8.74 -15.12 16.96
CA SER A 125 8.86 -16.06 15.84
C SER A 125 7.55 -16.18 15.05
N ARG A 126 6.42 -16.27 15.76
CA ARG A 126 5.08 -16.29 15.13
C ARG A 126 4.74 -14.98 14.43
N ASP A 127 5.05 -13.85 15.04
CA ASP A 127 4.82 -12.53 14.44
C ASP A 127 5.66 -12.35 13.17
N LEU A 128 6.94 -12.75 13.19
CA LEU A 128 7.80 -12.72 12.00
C LEU A 128 7.30 -13.66 10.91
N LEU A 129 6.92 -14.89 11.26
CA LEU A 129 6.31 -15.82 10.29
C LEU A 129 5.05 -15.23 9.65
N ARG A 130 4.19 -14.56 10.43
CA ARG A 130 3.00 -13.89 9.91
C ARG A 130 3.35 -12.77 8.93
N VAL A 131 4.33 -11.94 9.28
CA VAL A 131 4.80 -10.85 8.41
C VAL A 131 5.38 -11.41 7.10
N ASN A 132 6.18 -12.47 7.18
CA ASN A 132 6.85 -13.07 6.02
C ASN A 132 5.85 -13.75 5.09
N LEU A 133 4.86 -14.44 5.65
CA LEU A 133 3.81 -15.12 4.90
C LEU A 133 2.79 -14.14 4.31
N SER A 134 2.61 -12.98 4.94
CA SER A 134 1.75 -11.92 4.41
C SER A 134 2.40 -11.20 3.25
N GLY A 135 1.58 -10.70 2.34
CA GLY A 135 1.97 -9.81 1.26
C GLY A 135 1.58 -8.37 1.55
N SER A 136 2.42 -7.42 1.13
CA SER A 136 2.03 -6.01 1.06
C SER A 136 2.52 -5.37 -0.23
N VAL A 137 1.61 -4.71 -0.93
CA VAL A 137 1.93 -3.73 -1.96
C VAL A 137 2.14 -2.35 -1.30
N GLY A 138 2.68 -1.39 -2.04
CA GLY A 138 2.93 -0.07 -1.49
C GLY A 138 3.49 0.91 -2.50
N ILE A 139 3.16 2.18 -2.30
CA ILE A 139 3.74 3.30 -3.03
C ILE A 139 4.29 4.32 -2.03
N ALA A 140 5.48 4.84 -2.32
CA ALA A 140 6.13 5.85 -1.51
C ALA A 140 6.55 7.04 -2.36
N GLY A 141 6.28 8.25 -1.83
CA GLY A 141 6.71 9.51 -2.44
C GLY A 141 7.86 10.14 -1.66
N TYR A 142 8.85 10.67 -2.39
CA TYR A 142 9.91 11.51 -1.87
C TYR A 142 9.93 12.81 -2.69
N VAL A 143 9.71 13.94 -2.02
CA VAL A 143 9.85 15.26 -2.63
C VAL A 143 11.22 15.80 -2.26
N SER A 144 12.04 16.07 -3.27
CA SER A 144 13.30 16.80 -3.13
C SER A 144 13.04 18.25 -3.49
N TRP A 145 13.09 19.12 -2.48
CA TRP A 145 13.00 20.56 -2.68
C TRP A 145 14.24 21.23 -2.11
N TYR A 146 14.59 22.36 -2.72
CA TYR A 146 15.63 23.25 -2.25
C TYR A 146 15.00 24.52 -1.69
N ASP A 147 15.80 25.38 -1.08
CA ASP A 147 15.32 26.67 -0.61
C ASP A 147 14.78 27.50 -1.78
N LYS A 148 13.79 28.37 -1.54
CA LYS A 148 13.08 29.16 -2.57
C LYS A 148 14.00 30.02 -3.44
N LEU A 149 15.24 30.23 -2.99
CA LEU A 149 16.27 31.03 -3.66
C LEU A 149 17.15 30.22 -4.63
N SER A 150 16.95 28.90 -4.73
CA SER A 150 17.72 28.05 -5.64
C SER A 150 17.05 27.92 -7.00
N ASP A 151 17.84 27.89 -8.08
CA ASP A 151 17.36 27.62 -9.44
C ASP A 151 17.03 26.13 -9.68
N TYR A 152 17.12 25.28 -8.66
CA TYR A 152 16.85 23.86 -8.80
C TYR A 152 15.35 23.57 -8.72
N PRO A 153 14.80 22.77 -9.65
CA PRO A 153 13.39 22.41 -9.63
C PRO A 153 13.05 21.57 -8.40
N THR A 154 11.80 21.65 -7.96
CA THR A 154 11.26 20.70 -6.99
C THR A 154 10.96 19.39 -7.71
N GLU A 155 11.52 18.29 -7.22
CA GLU A 155 11.40 16.99 -7.85
C GLU A 155 10.60 16.03 -6.97
N LEU A 156 9.68 15.32 -7.59
CA LEU A 156 8.92 14.24 -6.98
C LEU A 156 9.43 12.90 -7.50
N TYR A 157 9.83 12.03 -6.59
CA TYR A 157 10.18 10.64 -6.83
C TYR A 157 9.07 9.74 -6.27
N LEU A 158 8.56 8.82 -7.07
CA LEU A 158 7.55 7.85 -6.67
C LEU A 158 8.10 6.44 -6.89
N ALA A 159 8.24 5.69 -5.80
CA ALA A 159 8.62 4.27 -5.81
C ALA A 159 7.38 3.41 -5.60
N ASN A 160 7.01 2.62 -6.61
CA ASN A 160 5.84 1.75 -6.59
C ASN A 160 6.23 0.27 -6.53
N VAL A 161 5.56 -0.51 -5.69
CA VAL A 161 5.60 -1.97 -5.65
C VAL A 161 4.16 -2.48 -5.58
N GLY A 162 3.69 -3.09 -6.66
CA GLY A 162 2.36 -3.68 -6.75
C GLY A 162 1.40 -2.84 -7.58
N ASP A 163 0.11 -2.98 -7.30
CA ASP A 163 -1.02 -2.42 -8.04
C ASP A 163 -1.63 -1.16 -7.38
N CYS A 164 -0.95 -0.58 -6.39
CA CYS A 164 -1.20 0.79 -5.97
C CYS A 164 -0.96 1.79 -7.13
N GLY A 165 -1.62 2.94 -7.06
CA GLY A 165 -1.55 3.97 -8.10
C GLY A 165 -1.27 5.37 -7.55
N ALA A 166 -0.53 6.15 -8.34
CA ALA A 166 -0.35 7.59 -8.15
C ALA A 166 -0.81 8.38 -9.37
N VAL A 167 -1.52 9.48 -9.12
CA VAL A 167 -1.96 10.42 -10.15
C VAL A 167 -1.65 11.85 -9.69
N LEU A 168 -0.89 12.58 -10.50
CA LEU A 168 -0.66 14.01 -10.34
C LEU A 168 -1.77 14.78 -11.07
N LEU A 169 -2.36 15.76 -10.41
CA LEU A 169 -3.43 16.60 -10.96
C LEU A 169 -2.89 17.99 -11.24
N ARG A 170 -2.91 18.37 -12.51
CA ARG A 170 -2.39 19.63 -13.03
C ARG A 170 -3.50 20.57 -13.43
N GLU A 171 -3.41 21.83 -13.03
CA GLU A 171 -4.27 22.92 -13.48
C GLU A 171 -3.91 23.31 -14.92
N VAL A 172 -4.86 23.17 -15.85
CA VAL A 172 -4.69 23.55 -17.27
C VAL A 172 -5.34 24.89 -17.62
N GLY A 173 -5.93 25.57 -16.64
CA GLY A 173 -6.60 26.86 -16.80
C GLY A 173 -8.14 26.77 -16.68
N PRO A 174 -8.84 27.91 -16.87
CA PRO A 174 -10.28 27.96 -16.74
C PRO A 174 -10.99 27.27 -17.91
N ASN A 175 -12.08 26.55 -17.62
CA ASN A 175 -13.04 26.14 -18.63
C ASN A 175 -13.83 27.35 -19.18
N LYS A 176 -14.78 27.09 -20.09
CA LYS A 176 -15.66 28.11 -20.68
C LYS A 176 -16.47 28.92 -19.64
N ASP A 177 -16.68 28.37 -18.45
CA ASP A 177 -17.39 29.00 -17.33
C ASP A 177 -16.44 29.74 -16.37
N GLY A 178 -15.16 29.90 -16.71
CA GLY A 178 -14.16 30.57 -15.88
C GLY A 178 -13.61 29.73 -14.72
N LYS A 179 -13.96 28.44 -14.64
CA LYS A 179 -13.59 27.56 -13.53
C LYS A 179 -12.31 26.79 -13.82
N MET A 180 -11.35 26.81 -12.90
CA MET A 180 -10.11 26.02 -13.05
C MET A 180 -10.44 24.54 -13.23
N VAL A 181 -9.73 23.89 -14.15
CA VAL A 181 -9.86 22.45 -14.43
C VAL A 181 -8.57 21.73 -14.12
N LEU A 182 -8.69 20.59 -13.44
CA LEU A 182 -7.59 19.65 -13.25
C LEU A 182 -7.57 18.60 -14.35
N THR A 183 -6.39 18.28 -14.86
CA THR A 183 -6.13 17.12 -15.71
C THR A 183 -5.23 16.11 -15.01
N PRO A 184 -5.51 14.81 -15.14
CA PRO A 184 -4.69 13.78 -14.52
C PRO A 184 -3.44 13.47 -15.36
N ILE A 185 -2.34 13.26 -14.65
CA ILE A 185 -1.09 12.69 -15.18
C ILE A 185 -0.85 11.41 -14.37
N LYS A 186 -1.00 10.26 -15.01
CA LYS A 186 -0.73 8.96 -14.38
C LYS A 186 0.77 8.88 -14.08
N CYS A 187 1.11 8.66 -12.81
CA CYS A 187 2.50 8.64 -12.37
C CYS A 187 3.09 7.23 -12.30
N THR A 188 2.26 6.20 -12.14
CA THR A 188 2.69 4.80 -12.02
C THR A 188 1.87 3.88 -12.90
N LYS A 189 2.43 2.71 -13.22
CA LYS A 189 1.72 1.59 -13.84
C LYS A 189 1.47 0.52 -12.75
N PRO A 190 0.29 -0.10 -12.72
CA PRO A 190 0.06 -1.20 -11.80
C PRO A 190 0.94 -2.39 -12.17
N HIS A 191 1.57 -3.04 -11.19
CA HIS A 191 2.39 -4.22 -11.42
C HIS A 191 1.53 -5.48 -11.34
N ASN A 192 0.78 -5.78 -12.40
CA ASN A 192 -0.04 -7.00 -12.51
C ASN A 192 -0.01 -7.56 -13.93
N GLY A 193 -0.32 -8.84 -14.10
CA GLY A 193 -0.37 -9.49 -15.41
C GLY A 193 -1.68 -9.27 -16.17
N TYR A 194 -2.64 -8.54 -15.61
CA TYR A 194 -3.92 -8.26 -16.28
C TYR A 194 -3.76 -7.18 -17.36
N CYS A 195 -2.99 -6.12 -17.08
CA CYS A 195 -2.89 -4.97 -17.98
C CYS A 195 -1.47 -4.45 -18.22
N ASN A 196 -0.44 -4.99 -17.55
CA ASN A 196 0.92 -4.52 -17.69
C ASN A 196 1.82 -5.52 -18.46
N LEU A 197 1.96 -5.29 -19.77
CA LEU A 197 2.81 -6.09 -20.65
C LEU A 197 4.30 -6.03 -20.26
N ASP A 198 4.75 -4.93 -19.64
CA ASP A 198 6.15 -4.79 -19.23
C ASP A 198 6.49 -5.79 -18.11
N GLU A 199 5.58 -6.00 -17.15
CA GLU A 199 5.74 -7.00 -16.09
C GLU A 199 5.64 -8.44 -16.62
N ILE A 200 4.74 -8.69 -17.57
CA ILE A 200 4.62 -10.00 -18.22
C ILE A 200 5.93 -10.36 -18.92
N ASN A 201 6.46 -9.42 -19.72
CA ASN A 201 7.71 -9.62 -20.44
C ASN A 201 8.90 -9.79 -19.49
N ARG A 202 8.97 -9.00 -18.42
CA ARG A 202 10.03 -9.11 -17.40
C ARG A 202 10.03 -10.51 -16.77
N ILE A 203 8.88 -10.97 -16.29
CA ILE A 203 8.76 -12.28 -15.62
C ILE A 203 9.03 -13.42 -16.62
N ALA A 204 8.57 -13.32 -17.87
CA ALA A 204 8.87 -14.31 -18.89
C ALA A 204 10.37 -14.40 -19.23
N MET A 205 11.10 -13.27 -19.17
CA MET A 205 12.56 -13.25 -19.34
C MET A 205 13.30 -13.83 -18.14
N GLU A 206 12.79 -13.62 -16.92
CA GLU A 206 13.34 -14.16 -15.68
C GLU A 206 13.14 -15.68 -15.57
N HIS A 207 12.08 -16.23 -16.17
CA HIS A 207 11.70 -17.66 -16.11
C HIS A 207 11.52 -18.27 -17.51
N PRO A 208 12.57 -18.38 -18.32
CA PRO A 208 12.48 -18.80 -19.73
C PRO A 208 12.03 -20.25 -19.92
N GLU A 209 12.10 -21.09 -18.90
CA GLU A 209 11.64 -22.48 -18.93
C GLU A 209 10.12 -22.65 -18.75
N ASN A 210 9.40 -21.59 -18.40
CA ASN A 210 7.96 -21.58 -18.28
C ASN A 210 7.33 -20.75 -19.41
N SER A 211 6.21 -21.22 -19.95
CA SER A 211 5.42 -20.42 -20.89
C SER A 211 4.70 -19.27 -20.17
N VAL A 212 4.43 -18.16 -20.88
CA VAL A 212 3.66 -17.03 -20.34
C VAL A 212 2.29 -17.49 -19.80
N SER A 213 1.64 -18.45 -20.46
CA SER A 213 0.36 -19.02 -20.02
C SER A 213 0.44 -19.88 -18.76
N GLU A 214 1.62 -20.40 -18.42
CA GLU A 214 1.84 -21.08 -17.14
C GLU A 214 2.13 -20.07 -16.02
N LEU A 215 2.94 -19.05 -16.34
CA LEU A 215 3.31 -17.97 -15.41
C LEU A 215 2.12 -17.08 -15.03
N PHE A 216 1.19 -16.83 -15.97
CA PHE A 216 0.02 -15.99 -15.75
C PHE A 216 -1.26 -16.75 -16.07
N ARG A 217 -2.07 -17.00 -15.05
CA ARG A 217 -3.36 -17.71 -15.14
C ARG A 217 -4.44 -16.87 -14.47
N GLU A 218 -5.70 -17.31 -14.52
CA GLU A 218 -6.81 -16.65 -13.80
C GLU A 218 -6.88 -15.12 -14.02
N ASN A 219 -6.94 -14.69 -15.28
CA ASN A 219 -6.96 -13.29 -15.70
C ASN A 219 -5.69 -12.48 -15.31
N GLY A 220 -4.52 -13.06 -15.53
CA GLY A 220 -3.25 -12.33 -15.37
C GLY A 220 -2.69 -12.36 -13.95
N ARG A 221 -3.15 -13.30 -13.12
CA ARG A 221 -2.55 -13.57 -11.81
C ARG A 221 -1.25 -14.36 -11.97
N LEU A 222 -0.20 -13.88 -11.30
CA LEU A 222 1.09 -14.55 -11.21
C LEU A 222 0.94 -15.92 -10.55
N LEU A 223 1.44 -16.94 -11.23
CA LEU A 223 1.26 -18.36 -10.93
C LEU A 223 -0.20 -18.74 -10.71
N GLY A 224 -1.16 -18.02 -11.30
CA GLY A 224 -2.59 -18.21 -11.12
C GLY A 224 -3.16 -17.81 -9.76
N GLU A 225 -2.34 -17.23 -8.88
CA GLU A 225 -2.72 -16.99 -7.50
C GLU A 225 -2.65 -15.50 -7.12
N LEU A 226 -1.50 -14.85 -7.34
CA LEU A 226 -1.29 -13.45 -6.95
C LEU A 226 -1.72 -12.47 -8.03
N ALA A 227 -2.54 -11.48 -7.67
CA ALA A 227 -2.82 -10.35 -8.56
C ALA A 227 -1.58 -9.46 -8.81
N PRO A 228 -0.84 -9.01 -7.78
CA PRO A 228 0.36 -8.22 -8.00
C PRO A 228 1.56 -9.10 -8.40
N CYS A 229 2.39 -8.55 -9.28
CA CYS A 229 3.66 -9.12 -9.75
C CYS A 229 4.87 -8.65 -8.93
N ARG A 230 4.65 -7.71 -8.01
CA ARG A 230 5.66 -7.21 -7.06
C ARG A 230 5.00 -6.97 -5.70
N SER A 231 5.60 -7.47 -4.62
CA SER A 231 5.15 -7.22 -3.24
C SER A 231 6.28 -7.42 -2.24
N PHE A 232 6.13 -6.82 -1.06
CA PHE A 232 6.89 -7.17 0.14
C PHE A 232 6.34 -8.43 0.78
N GLY A 233 7.21 -9.22 1.42
CA GLY A 233 6.79 -10.47 2.07
C GLY A 233 6.45 -11.53 1.02
N ASP A 234 5.31 -12.19 1.15
CA ASP A 234 4.85 -13.24 0.21
C ASP A 234 5.96 -14.27 -0.07
N VAL A 235 6.65 -14.73 0.99
CA VAL A 235 7.85 -15.57 0.86
C VAL A 235 7.63 -16.87 0.09
N ARG A 236 6.37 -17.32 -0.01
CA ARG A 236 5.95 -18.47 -0.82
C ARG A 236 6.34 -18.36 -2.30
N TYR A 237 6.51 -17.14 -2.81
CA TYR A 237 6.87 -16.88 -4.20
C TYR A 237 8.33 -16.48 -4.37
N LYS A 238 9.10 -16.46 -3.28
CA LYS A 238 10.47 -15.98 -3.23
C LYS A 238 11.46 -17.05 -2.78
N TRP A 239 11.07 -17.86 -1.79
CA TRP A 239 11.99 -18.81 -1.17
C TRP A 239 12.26 -20.05 -2.04
N PRO A 240 13.45 -20.65 -1.90
CA PRO A 240 13.75 -21.96 -2.48
C PRO A 240 12.79 -23.06 -1.97
N VAL A 241 12.62 -24.11 -2.77
CA VAL A 241 11.68 -25.21 -2.50
C VAL A 241 11.96 -25.87 -1.15
N GLU A 242 13.23 -26.12 -0.83
CA GLU A 242 13.65 -26.77 0.42
C GLU A 242 13.18 -25.99 1.64
N ARG A 243 13.21 -24.65 1.55
CA ARG A 243 12.78 -23.74 2.62
C ARG A 243 11.26 -23.70 2.75
N LEU A 244 10.52 -23.78 1.64
CA LEU A 244 9.05 -23.89 1.67
C LEU A 244 8.59 -25.21 2.30
N LEU A 245 9.30 -26.31 2.04
CA LEU A 245 9.03 -27.60 2.68
C LEU A 245 9.31 -27.59 4.19
N GLN A 246 10.35 -26.87 4.64
CA GLN A 246 10.59 -26.63 6.06
C GLN A 246 9.47 -25.80 6.70
N LEU A 247 9.07 -24.71 6.05
CA LEU A 247 7.97 -23.86 6.50
C LEU A 247 6.66 -24.65 6.65
N THR A 248 6.37 -25.55 5.72
CA THR A 248 5.16 -26.40 5.76
C THR A 248 5.09 -27.21 7.06
N ARG A 249 6.21 -27.86 7.44
CA ARG A 249 6.30 -28.63 8.69
C ARG A 249 6.06 -27.77 9.94
N ILE A 250 6.54 -26.53 9.93
CA ILE A 250 6.31 -25.58 11.04
C ILE A 250 4.83 -25.19 11.13
N LEU A 251 4.19 -24.92 9.99
CA LEU A 251 2.76 -24.56 9.95
C LEU A 251 1.85 -25.71 10.39
N GLU A 252 2.24 -26.95 10.09
CA GLU A 252 1.58 -28.17 10.59
C GLU A 252 1.68 -28.27 12.12
N ILE A 253 2.88 -28.06 12.70
CA ILE A 253 3.08 -28.03 14.16
C ILE A 253 2.22 -26.94 14.83
N MET A 254 2.07 -25.80 14.16
CA MET A 254 1.26 -24.70 14.66
C MET A 254 -0.25 -24.90 14.49
N SER A 255 -0.69 -26.01 13.89
CA SER A 255 -2.10 -26.28 13.52
C SER A 255 -2.74 -25.14 12.71
N THR A 256 -1.93 -24.42 11.94
CA THR A 256 -2.35 -23.30 11.08
C THR A 256 -2.38 -23.70 9.61
N SER A 257 -2.05 -24.96 9.29
CA SER A 257 -2.11 -25.47 7.93
C SER A 257 -3.58 -25.62 7.48
N ASN A 258 -3.89 -25.05 6.33
CA ASN A 258 -5.13 -25.34 5.60
C ASN A 258 -4.85 -26.58 4.72
N PRO A 259 -5.63 -27.68 4.83
CA PRO A 259 -5.40 -28.88 4.02
C PRO A 259 -5.48 -28.65 2.51
N ASP A 260 -6.15 -27.59 2.05
CA ASP A 260 -6.25 -27.23 0.62
C ASP A 260 -5.08 -26.33 0.14
N TRP A 261 -4.17 -25.93 1.04
CA TRP A 261 -3.05 -25.05 0.71
C TRP A 261 -1.84 -25.85 0.24
N SER A 262 -1.51 -25.77 -1.05
CA SER A 262 -0.24 -26.29 -1.57
C SER A 262 0.90 -25.34 -1.18
N PRO A 263 1.93 -25.81 -0.47
CA PRO A 263 3.03 -24.94 -0.05
C PRO A 263 3.85 -24.42 -1.23
N ILE A 264 3.91 -25.20 -2.32
CA ILE A 264 4.68 -24.87 -3.52
C ILE A 264 3.67 -24.48 -4.62
N PRO A 265 3.76 -23.25 -5.16
CA PRO A 265 2.95 -22.84 -6.32
C PRO A 265 3.26 -23.67 -7.57
N TYR A 266 2.48 -23.47 -8.64
CA TYR A 266 2.76 -24.07 -9.94
C TYR A 266 2.71 -23.01 -11.05
N PRO A 267 3.64 -23.04 -12.03
CA PRO A 267 4.94 -23.73 -11.99
C PRO A 267 5.87 -23.11 -10.92
N TYR A 268 6.86 -23.86 -10.46
CA TYR A 268 7.84 -23.33 -9.49
C TYR A 268 9.24 -23.92 -9.76
N THR A 269 9.73 -23.66 -10.98
CA THR A 269 10.96 -24.22 -11.54
C THR A 269 12.20 -23.34 -11.27
N SER A 270 12.06 -22.02 -11.20
CA SER A 270 13.19 -21.08 -10.97
C SER A 270 12.85 -19.94 -10.01
N PRO A 271 12.50 -20.21 -8.74
CA PRO A 271 12.30 -19.12 -7.78
C PRO A 271 13.55 -18.24 -7.62
N PRO A 272 13.40 -16.94 -7.29
CA PRO A 272 12.15 -16.25 -6.91
C PRO A 272 11.32 -15.78 -8.11
N TYR A 273 9.99 -15.89 -8.01
CA TYR A 273 9.01 -15.38 -9.00
C TYR A 273 8.46 -13.98 -8.67
N LEU A 274 8.69 -13.51 -7.45
CA LEU A 274 8.16 -12.25 -6.93
C LEU A 274 9.30 -11.37 -6.40
N THR A 275 9.16 -10.07 -6.57
CA THR A 275 10.18 -9.10 -6.15
C THR A 275 9.57 -7.90 -5.46
N ALA A 276 10.27 -7.32 -4.48
CA ALA A 276 9.92 -6.03 -3.89
C ALA A 276 10.72 -4.86 -4.48
N ILE A 277 11.38 -5.07 -5.62
CA ILE A 277 12.11 -3.99 -6.32
C ILE A 277 11.09 -3.00 -6.89
N PRO A 278 11.13 -1.71 -6.50
CA PRO A 278 10.17 -0.74 -6.97
C PRO A 278 10.46 -0.30 -8.41
N GLU A 279 9.42 0.07 -9.14
CA GLU A 279 9.58 0.98 -10.28
C GLU A 279 9.61 2.41 -9.72
N VAL A 280 10.67 3.16 -10.03
CA VAL A 280 10.82 4.54 -9.57
C VAL A 280 10.63 5.50 -10.73
N THR A 281 9.68 6.41 -10.58
CA THR A 281 9.38 7.48 -11.54
C THR A 281 9.75 8.83 -10.94
N ARG A 282 10.22 9.75 -11.80
CA ARG A 282 10.63 11.11 -11.42
C ARG A 282 9.80 12.13 -12.20
N PHE A 283 9.27 13.11 -11.49
CA PHE A 283 8.51 14.23 -12.03
C PHE A 283 9.08 15.55 -11.52
N GLU A 284 9.16 16.54 -12.39
CA GLU A 284 9.37 17.93 -11.98
C GLU A 284 8.02 18.53 -11.59
N ILE A 285 7.94 19.05 -10.36
CA ILE A 285 6.75 19.72 -9.85
C ILE A 285 6.76 21.18 -10.30
N THR A 286 5.69 21.57 -10.97
CA THR A 286 5.48 22.92 -11.50
C THR A 286 4.42 23.66 -10.68
N SER A 287 4.32 24.98 -10.87
CA SER A 287 3.28 25.80 -10.22
C SER A 287 1.85 25.44 -10.64
N GLN A 288 1.69 24.64 -11.70
CA GLN A 288 0.39 24.15 -12.16
C GLN A 288 -0.02 22.84 -11.46
N ASP A 289 0.91 22.13 -10.85
CA ASP A 289 0.63 20.87 -10.16
C ASP A 289 -0.02 21.14 -8.82
N ARG A 290 -1.26 20.66 -8.64
CA ARG A 290 -2.10 21.04 -7.50
C ARG A 290 -2.24 19.94 -6.47
N TYR A 291 -2.48 18.72 -6.92
CA TYR A 291 -2.66 17.56 -6.04
C TYR A 291 -1.88 16.35 -6.53
N LEU A 292 -1.32 15.59 -5.59
CA LEU A 292 -0.90 14.22 -5.82
C LEU A 292 -1.85 13.28 -5.08
N VAL A 293 -2.51 12.39 -5.81
CA VAL A 293 -3.40 11.37 -5.28
C VAL A 293 -2.67 10.03 -5.26
N LEU A 294 -2.47 9.46 -4.08
CA LEU A 294 -1.97 8.11 -3.88
C LEU A 294 -3.13 7.26 -3.38
N ALA A 295 -3.36 6.10 -4.00
CA ALA A 295 -4.41 5.19 -3.53
C ALA A 295 -4.11 3.73 -3.86
N THR A 296 -4.74 2.83 -3.10
CA THR A 296 -4.80 1.40 -3.42
C THR A 296 -5.69 1.15 -4.64
N ASP A 297 -5.52 -0.03 -5.24
CA ASP A 297 -6.37 -0.56 -6.33
C ASP A 297 -7.87 -0.48 -6.02
N GLY A 298 -8.28 -0.65 -4.77
CA GLY A 298 -9.67 -0.48 -4.33
C GLY A 298 -10.29 0.88 -4.71
N LEU A 299 -9.49 1.95 -4.87
CA LEU A 299 -9.99 3.21 -5.45
C LEU A 299 -9.99 3.14 -6.99
N TRP A 300 -8.89 2.70 -7.59
CA TRP A 300 -8.65 2.77 -9.04
C TRP A 300 -9.52 1.80 -9.84
N ASP A 301 -10.00 0.72 -9.21
CA ASP A 301 -11.01 -0.19 -9.76
C ASP A 301 -12.40 0.47 -9.85
N MET A 302 -12.63 1.49 -9.03
CA MET A 302 -13.92 2.18 -8.93
C MET A 302 -13.94 3.48 -9.72
N LEU A 303 -12.81 4.21 -9.76
CA LEU A 303 -12.69 5.51 -10.41
C LEU A 303 -11.46 5.56 -11.32
N SER A 304 -11.67 5.99 -12.55
CA SER A 304 -10.58 6.37 -13.46
C SER A 304 -9.89 7.66 -13.00
N PRO A 305 -8.61 7.88 -13.33
CA PRO A 305 -7.91 9.13 -13.04
C PRO A 305 -8.63 10.38 -13.57
N GLU A 306 -9.31 10.27 -14.70
CA GLU A 306 -10.12 11.32 -15.30
C GLU A 306 -11.32 11.65 -14.41
N GLN A 307 -12.03 10.65 -13.89
CA GLN A 307 -13.11 10.86 -12.92
C GLN A 307 -12.59 11.48 -11.62
N VAL A 308 -11.43 11.04 -11.12
CA VAL A 308 -10.80 11.64 -9.92
C VAL A 308 -10.49 13.12 -10.15
N ALA A 309 -9.95 13.49 -11.31
CA ALA A 309 -9.66 14.88 -11.66
C ALA A 309 -10.93 15.75 -11.74
N VAL A 310 -12.02 15.22 -12.30
CA VAL A 310 -13.33 15.90 -12.32
C VAL A 310 -13.86 16.11 -10.91
N GLN A 311 -13.87 15.07 -10.07
CA GLN A 311 -14.35 15.17 -8.68
C GLN A 311 -13.53 16.19 -7.87
N LEU A 312 -12.20 16.16 -7.99
CA LEU A 312 -11.35 17.10 -7.27
C LEU A 312 -11.44 18.53 -7.81
N THR A 313 -11.76 18.70 -9.09
CA THR A 313 -12.09 20.02 -9.66
C THR A 313 -13.36 20.60 -9.01
N GLU A 314 -14.39 19.79 -8.80
CA GLU A 314 -15.62 20.22 -8.12
C GLU A 314 -15.38 20.51 -6.64
N ILE A 315 -14.62 19.66 -5.96
CA ILE A 315 -14.25 19.85 -4.55
C ILE A 315 -13.44 21.14 -4.36
N LEU A 316 -12.48 21.44 -5.25
CA LEU A 316 -11.72 22.68 -5.23
C LEU A 316 -12.62 23.92 -5.23
N GLN A 317 -13.65 23.93 -6.10
CA GLN A 317 -14.59 25.03 -6.18
C GLN A 317 -15.41 25.18 -4.90
N LEU A 318 -15.78 24.07 -4.26
CA LEU A 318 -16.51 24.07 -2.99
C LEU A 318 -15.66 24.57 -1.83
N ILE A 319 -14.38 24.20 -1.78
CA ILE A 319 -13.43 24.68 -0.76
C ILE A 319 -13.19 26.18 -0.91
N GLN A 320 -13.06 26.68 -2.14
CA GLN A 320 -12.97 28.12 -2.42
C GLN A 320 -14.20 28.90 -1.95
N GLN A 321 -15.36 28.24 -1.86
CA GLN A 321 -16.61 28.79 -1.32
C GLN A 321 -16.72 28.64 0.22
N GLN A 322 -15.58 28.44 0.91
CA GLN A 322 -15.49 28.32 2.38
C GLN A 322 -16.35 27.20 2.99
N LYS A 323 -16.46 26.06 2.30
CA LYS A 323 -17.04 24.86 2.89
C LYS A 323 -15.95 23.93 3.39
N ASP A 324 -16.04 23.52 4.65
CA ASP A 324 -15.11 22.58 5.28
C ASP A 324 -15.30 21.17 4.69
N PHE A 325 -14.47 20.82 3.71
CA PHE A 325 -14.43 19.47 3.13
C PHE A 325 -13.02 18.91 3.13
N CYS A 326 -12.88 17.65 3.53
CA CYS A 326 -11.67 16.87 3.28
C CYS A 326 -11.75 16.25 1.87
N PRO A 327 -10.86 16.61 0.93
CA PRO A 327 -10.88 16.06 -0.42
C PRO A 327 -10.84 14.53 -0.46
N ALA A 328 -10.06 13.90 0.43
CA ALA A 328 -9.94 12.44 0.48
C ALA A 328 -11.26 11.78 0.89
N THR A 329 -11.98 12.34 1.88
CA THR A 329 -13.29 11.82 2.31
C THR A 329 -14.33 11.95 1.19
N GLN A 330 -14.32 13.04 0.43
CA GLN A 330 -15.22 13.22 -0.70
C GLN A 330 -14.90 12.27 -1.85
N LEU A 331 -13.62 11.98 -2.08
CA LEU A 331 -13.21 11.03 -3.11
C LEU A 331 -13.62 9.59 -2.74
N LEU A 332 -13.48 9.20 -1.46
CA LEU A 332 -14.00 7.93 -0.94
C LEU A 332 -15.52 7.83 -1.07
N TRP A 333 -16.25 8.92 -0.81
CA TRP A 333 -17.70 8.93 -1.04
C TRP A 333 -18.05 8.79 -2.54
N SER A 334 -17.26 9.41 -3.40
CA SER A 334 -17.42 9.35 -4.84
C SER A 334 -17.18 7.94 -5.39
N SER A 335 -16.23 7.18 -4.85
CA SER A 335 -16.00 5.79 -5.27
C SER A 335 -17.15 4.87 -4.86
N LEU A 336 -17.75 5.10 -3.69
CA LEU A 336 -18.90 4.32 -3.21
C LEU A 336 -20.19 4.62 -3.98
N THR A 337 -20.33 5.82 -4.54
CA THR A 337 -21.53 6.23 -5.28
C THR A 337 -21.42 5.93 -6.78
N ASN A 338 -20.21 5.94 -7.34
CA ASN A 338 -19.93 5.63 -8.76
C ASN A 338 -19.53 4.17 -8.98
N ILE A 339 -20.30 3.23 -8.42
CA ILE A 339 -20.03 1.79 -8.54
C ILE A 339 -20.12 1.37 -10.03
N PRO A 340 -19.10 0.69 -10.59
CA PRO A 340 -19.16 0.16 -11.94
C PRO A 340 -20.40 -0.71 -12.19
N LEU A 341 -20.97 -0.64 -13.40
CA LEU A 341 -22.23 -1.31 -13.74
C LEU A 341 -22.19 -2.82 -13.50
N GLN A 342 -21.02 -3.44 -13.63
CA GLN A 342 -20.79 -4.87 -13.41
C GLN A 342 -21.04 -5.27 -11.94
N MET A 343 -20.56 -4.48 -10.97
CA MET A 343 -20.84 -4.67 -9.54
C MET A 343 -22.28 -4.28 -9.17
N SER A 344 -22.87 -3.31 -9.87
CA SER A 344 -24.20 -2.80 -9.53
C SER A 344 -25.34 -3.83 -9.62
N ARG A 345 -25.15 -4.92 -10.38
CA ARG A 345 -26.14 -6.01 -10.57
C ARG A 345 -26.22 -6.95 -9.37
N ALA A 346 -25.12 -7.15 -8.64
CA ALA A 346 -25.07 -8.01 -7.45
C ALA A 346 -25.73 -7.35 -6.21
N ILE A 347 -25.89 -6.02 -6.22
CA ILE A 347 -26.36 -5.22 -5.07
C ILE A 347 -27.84 -4.82 -5.22
N LEU A 348 -28.61 -5.47 -6.12
CA LEU A 348 -30.02 -5.16 -6.34
C LEU A 348 -30.87 -5.30 -5.04
N PRO A 349 -31.89 -4.45 -4.82
CA PRO A 349 -32.74 -4.55 -3.65
C PRO A 349 -33.66 -5.77 -3.74
N GLY A 350 -33.86 -6.48 -2.62
CA GLY A 350 -35.13 -7.17 -2.39
C GLY A 350 -36.25 -6.12 -2.22
N PRO A 351 -37.50 -6.43 -2.57
CA PRO A 351 -38.55 -5.43 -2.78
C PRO A 351 -38.98 -4.57 -1.56
N ASN A 352 -38.51 -4.85 -0.34
CA ASN A 352 -39.09 -4.30 0.91
C ASN A 352 -38.14 -3.52 1.84
N TYR A 353 -36.97 -3.04 1.40
CA TYR A 353 -36.05 -2.32 2.30
C TYR A 353 -36.44 -0.82 2.43
N ARG A 354 -36.99 -0.42 3.58
CA ARG A 354 -37.27 0.98 3.96
C ARG A 354 -36.71 1.25 5.36
N ASP A 355 -35.66 2.06 5.47
CA ASP A 355 -35.16 2.56 6.75
C ASP A 355 -35.36 4.08 6.84
N SER A 356 -35.91 4.55 7.96
CA SER A 356 -36.29 5.95 8.20
C SER A 356 -35.11 6.93 8.35
N ILE A 357 -33.93 6.43 8.74
CA ILE A 357 -32.69 7.22 8.84
C ILE A 357 -32.21 7.69 7.44
N PHE A 358 -32.66 7.02 6.38
CA PHE A 358 -32.19 7.22 5.01
C PHE A 358 -32.88 8.38 4.30
N GLU A 359 -34.08 8.79 4.73
CA GLU A 359 -34.81 9.91 4.15
C GLU A 359 -34.22 11.27 4.58
N ASP A 360 -33.56 11.35 5.74
CA ASP A 360 -32.98 12.59 6.26
C ASP A 360 -31.66 12.99 5.56
N LEU A 361 -30.84 12.02 5.11
CA LEU A 361 -29.62 12.30 4.32
C LEU A 361 -29.93 12.79 2.90
N LEU A 362 -31.15 12.57 2.40
CA LEU A 362 -31.57 12.84 1.02
C LEU A 362 -32.13 14.27 0.81
N ARG A 363 -32.00 15.15 1.80
CA ARG A 363 -32.58 16.51 1.85
C ARG A 363 -31.61 17.65 1.47
N THR A 364 -30.61 17.42 0.62
CA THR A 364 -29.77 18.52 0.08
C THR A 364 -30.30 19.06 -1.27
N PRO A 365 -30.34 20.40 -1.50
CA PRO A 365 -30.95 20.98 -2.70
C PRO A 365 -29.94 21.32 -3.81
N ASN A 366 -30.16 20.77 -5.01
CA ASN A 366 -29.87 21.24 -6.40
C ASN A 366 -29.55 20.03 -7.31
N LEU A 367 -30.49 19.57 -8.15
CA LEU A 367 -30.84 19.95 -9.55
C LEU A 367 -30.18 19.01 -10.59
N ILE A 368 -31.05 18.23 -11.26
CA ILE A 368 -30.92 17.48 -12.53
C ILE A 368 -30.84 15.93 -12.50
N ASN A 369 -30.31 15.23 -11.47
CA ASN A 369 -30.26 13.74 -11.50
C ASN A 369 -30.84 12.99 -10.26
N LYS A 370 -31.96 13.49 -9.70
CA LYS A 370 -32.55 13.03 -8.43
C LYS A 370 -32.75 11.51 -8.29
N ARG A 371 -33.14 10.79 -9.34
CA ARG A 371 -33.44 9.34 -9.22
C ARG A 371 -32.18 8.47 -9.24
N GLU A 372 -31.24 8.78 -10.13
CA GLU A 372 -29.99 8.02 -10.25
C GLU A 372 -29.06 8.31 -9.07
N HIS A 373 -28.97 9.58 -8.65
CA HIS A 373 -28.19 9.97 -7.49
C HIS A 373 -28.73 9.33 -6.20
N ARG A 374 -30.06 9.29 -6.02
CA ARG A 374 -30.68 8.55 -4.90
C ARG A 374 -30.33 7.06 -4.93
N LYS A 375 -30.45 6.42 -6.09
CA LYS A 375 -30.07 5.00 -6.25
C LYS A 375 -28.60 4.76 -5.93
N ALA A 376 -27.70 5.67 -6.32
CA ALA A 376 -26.27 5.61 -6.04
C ALA A 376 -26.01 5.68 -4.52
N ILE A 377 -26.61 6.65 -3.82
CA ILE A 377 -26.50 6.78 -2.36
C ILE A 377 -27.05 5.52 -1.66
N THR A 378 -28.21 5.02 -2.07
CA THR A 378 -28.78 3.80 -1.48
C THR A 378 -27.84 2.60 -1.64
N ARG A 379 -27.19 2.46 -2.80
CA ARG A 379 -26.19 1.38 -3.03
C ARG A 379 -24.97 1.56 -2.14
N ALA A 380 -24.43 2.78 -2.04
CA ALA A 380 -23.29 3.08 -1.19
C ALA A 380 -23.57 2.71 0.28
N LEU A 381 -24.74 3.09 0.81
CA LEU A 381 -25.13 2.75 2.18
C LEU A 381 -25.31 1.25 2.37
N LYS A 382 -25.87 0.54 1.37
CA LYS A 382 -25.98 -0.93 1.41
C LYS A 382 -24.62 -1.61 1.38
N LEU A 383 -23.66 -1.11 0.59
CA LEU A 383 -22.28 -1.61 0.63
C LEU A 383 -21.69 -1.44 2.03
N LEU A 384 -21.84 -0.27 2.63
CA LEU A 384 -21.31 0.03 3.96
C LEU A 384 -21.96 -0.81 5.07
N SER A 385 -23.19 -1.30 4.88
CA SER A 385 -23.88 -2.16 5.86
C SER A 385 -23.57 -3.66 5.72
N LEU A 386 -22.80 -4.09 4.70
CA LEU A 386 -22.43 -5.49 4.53
C LEU A 386 -21.52 -5.97 5.68
N PRO A 387 -21.73 -7.18 6.22
CA PRO A 387 -20.84 -7.76 7.23
C PRO A 387 -19.45 -8.10 6.66
N PRO A 388 -18.44 -8.30 7.52
CA PRO A 388 -17.13 -8.82 7.12
C PRO A 388 -17.26 -10.10 6.28
N GLY A 389 -16.41 -10.28 5.28
CA GLY A 389 -16.51 -11.36 4.29
C GLY A 389 -17.37 -10.99 3.08
N LEU A 390 -18.66 -10.66 3.28
CA LEU A 390 -19.52 -10.20 2.18
C LEU A 390 -19.10 -8.82 1.67
N ALA A 391 -18.61 -7.95 2.57
CA ALA A 391 -18.01 -6.68 2.18
C ALA A 391 -16.82 -6.90 1.22
N ARG A 392 -15.91 -7.83 1.53
CA ARG A 392 -14.71 -8.13 0.71
C ARG A 392 -15.06 -8.71 -0.66
N TYR A 393 -16.15 -9.45 -0.76
CA TYR A 393 -16.65 -9.94 -2.05
C TYR A 393 -17.14 -8.81 -2.97
N ASN A 394 -17.62 -7.70 -2.40
CA ASN A 394 -18.24 -6.61 -3.16
C ASN A 394 -17.33 -5.38 -3.32
N ARG A 395 -16.29 -5.23 -2.50
CA ARG A 395 -15.30 -4.16 -2.58
C ARG A 395 -13.97 -4.56 -1.95
N ASP A 396 -12.88 -3.98 -2.43
CA ASP A 396 -11.59 -4.03 -1.76
C ASP A 396 -11.49 -2.96 -0.66
N ASP A 397 -10.43 -3.03 0.14
CA ASP A 397 -10.05 -2.00 1.09
C ASP A 397 -9.53 -0.77 0.33
N ILE A 398 -10.12 0.38 0.63
CA ILE A 398 -9.81 1.63 -0.05
C ILE A 398 -9.01 2.54 0.88
N THR A 399 -7.76 2.80 0.53
CA THR A 399 -6.93 3.80 1.20
C THR A 399 -6.57 4.89 0.20
N VAL A 400 -6.75 6.15 0.60
CA VAL A 400 -6.48 7.33 -0.24
C VAL A 400 -5.71 8.36 0.57
N MET A 401 -4.64 8.88 -0.03
CA MET A 401 -3.89 10.04 0.45
C MET A 401 -3.89 11.11 -0.65
N ILE A 402 -4.31 12.32 -0.30
CA ILE A 402 -4.28 13.48 -1.21
C ILE A 402 -3.32 14.50 -0.62
N ILE A 403 -2.26 14.78 -1.37
CA ILE A 403 -1.23 15.75 -1.02
C ILE A 403 -1.49 17.00 -1.85
N GLU A 404 -1.72 18.13 -1.19
CA GLU A 404 -1.84 19.43 -1.84
C GLU A 404 -0.48 20.10 -1.94
N PHE A 405 -0.09 20.53 -3.13
CA PHE A 405 1.10 21.35 -3.31
C PHE A 405 0.74 22.82 -3.06
N SER A 406 1.54 23.48 -2.22
CA SER A 406 1.44 24.93 -2.01
C SER A 406 1.99 25.66 -3.22
N ARG A 407 1.33 26.75 -3.60
CA ARG A 407 1.78 27.65 -4.67
C ARG A 407 3.03 28.43 -4.28
#